data_AF-A0A5S6QGE8-F1
#
_entry.id   AF-A0A5S6QGE8-F1
#
_cell.length_a   1.000
_cell.length_b   1.000
_cell.length_c   1.000
_cell.angle_alpha   90.00
_cell.angle_beta   90.00
_cell.angle_gamma   90.00
#
_symmetry.space_group_name_H-M   'P 1'
#
loop_
_entity.id
_entity.type
_entity.pdbx_description
1 polymer ?
#
loop_
_entity_poly.entity_id
_entity_poly.type
_entity_poly.pdbx_seq_one_letter_code
_entity_poly.pdbx_strand_id
1 'polypeptide(L)'
;MNVAEILILLTCLFAVPYSRREQKPLLEALQHYMDGTKSEKDEQEIINHVNGRLRKEEKYHTWALRVTRLLHVGRFDFLGMAIILFESKIAVCPSETQRRLSLEFSFRMKYQGNPCTPERLNATFPCSLQYSKSDGKSVVSCHPVS
;
A
#
# COMPACT_ATOMS: atom_id res chain seq x y z
N MET A 1 10.47 34.07 25.96
CA MET A 1 9.70 32.97 25.37
C MET A 1 8.41 33.53 24.82
N ASN A 2 8.31 33.61 23.50
CA ASN A 2 7.16 34.22 22.83
C ASN A 2 6.04 33.19 22.64
N VAL A 3 4.78 33.65 22.70
CA VAL A 3 3.56 32.84 22.54
C VAL A 3 3.56 32.01 21.25
N ALA A 4 4.29 32.46 20.22
CA ALA A 4 4.47 31.77 18.95
C ALA A 4 5.27 30.44 19.07
N GLU A 5 6.23 30.33 19.97
CA GLU A 5 7.03 29.10 20.16
C GLU A 5 6.23 27.99 20.86
N ILE A 6 5.28 28.37 21.72
CA ILE A 6 4.42 27.44 22.45
C ILE A 6 3.37 26.82 21.51
N LEU A 7 2.87 27.58 20.51
CA LEU A 7 1.89 27.06 19.55
C LEU A 7 2.47 25.99 18.60
N ILE A 8 3.72 26.14 18.17
CA ILE A 8 4.37 25.20 17.25
C ILE A 8 4.63 23.84 17.93
N LEU A 9 4.96 23.84 19.23
CA LEU A 9 5.15 22.61 20.00
C LEU A 9 3.85 21.84 20.25
N LEU A 10 2.71 22.55 20.41
CA LEU A 10 1.40 21.93 20.61
C LEU A 10 0.84 21.29 19.33
N THR A 11 1.06 21.87 18.15
CA THR A 11 0.60 21.26 16.88
C THR A 11 1.32 19.97 16.51
N CYS A 12 2.57 19.79 16.96
CA CYS A 12 3.31 18.54 16.75
C CYS A 12 2.82 17.37 17.62
N LEU A 13 2.15 17.65 18.75
CA LEU A 13 1.70 16.60 19.68
C LEU A 13 0.38 15.93 19.27
N PHE A 14 -0.42 16.55 18.40
CA PHE A 14 -1.73 15.99 18.00
C PHE A 14 -1.74 15.23 16.67
N ALA A 15 -0.74 15.41 15.79
CA ALA A 15 -0.62 14.61 14.57
C ALA A 15 -0.06 13.19 14.84
N VAL A 16 0.78 13.05 15.87
CA VAL A 16 1.46 11.79 16.24
C VAL A 16 0.53 10.71 16.83
N PRO A 17 -0.45 11.00 17.71
CA PRO A 17 -1.26 9.95 18.33
C PRO A 17 -2.26 9.29 17.38
N TYR A 18 -2.75 10.00 16.35
CA TYR A 18 -3.74 9.46 15.43
C TYR A 18 -3.13 8.39 14.49
N SER A 19 -1.98 8.69 13.89
CA SER A 19 -1.22 7.74 13.05
C SER A 19 -0.80 6.48 13.84
N ARG A 20 -0.40 6.64 15.10
CA ARG A 20 0.07 5.53 15.95
C ARG A 20 -1.05 4.56 16.36
N ARG A 21 -2.32 5.01 16.39
CA ARG A 21 -3.47 4.15 16.72
C ARG A 21 -3.85 3.18 15.60
N GLU A 22 -3.79 3.62 14.34
CA GLU A 22 -4.06 2.75 13.18
C GLU A 22 -2.93 1.75 12.90
N GLN A 23 -1.70 2.02 13.35
CA GLN A 23 -0.57 1.10 13.15
C GLN A 23 -0.57 -0.11 14.08
N LYS A 24 -1.23 -0.04 15.25
CA LYS A 24 -1.23 -1.13 16.23
C LYS A 24 -1.87 -2.42 15.69
N PRO A 25 -3.09 -2.40 15.13
CA PRO A 25 -3.72 -3.61 14.58
C PRO A 25 -2.88 -4.27 13.49
N LEU A 26 -2.32 -3.47 12.57
CA LEU A 26 -1.43 -4.00 11.53
C LEU A 26 -0.17 -4.64 12.10
N LEU A 27 0.46 -4.01 13.09
CA LEU A 27 1.70 -4.53 13.66
C LEU A 27 1.48 -5.87 14.38
N GLU A 28 0.37 -6.00 15.09
CA GLU A 28 -0.07 -7.25 15.72
C GLU A 28 -0.34 -8.33 14.66
N ALA A 29 -1.11 -8.00 13.62
CA ALA A 29 -1.40 -8.93 12.52
C ALA A 29 -0.13 -9.43 11.82
N LEU A 30 0.83 -8.54 11.55
CA LEU A 30 2.14 -8.90 10.98
C LEU A 30 2.91 -9.83 11.93
N GLN A 31 2.87 -9.57 13.23
CA GLN A 31 3.56 -10.38 14.22
C GLN A 31 2.96 -11.78 14.33
N HIS A 32 1.63 -11.92 14.36
CA HIS A 32 0.97 -13.23 14.33
C HIS A 32 1.32 -14.03 13.07
N TYR A 33 1.45 -13.38 11.91
CA TYR A 33 1.93 -14.03 10.69
C TYR A 33 3.35 -14.58 10.82
N MET A 34 4.27 -13.79 11.38
CA MET A 34 5.66 -14.19 11.59
C MET A 34 5.80 -15.32 12.61
N ASP A 35 4.93 -15.33 13.63
CA ASP A 35 4.94 -16.32 14.71
C ASP A 35 4.15 -17.59 14.36
N GLY A 36 3.51 -17.62 13.17
CA GLY A 36 2.72 -18.77 12.71
C GLY A 36 1.35 -18.90 13.39
N THR A 37 0.91 -17.89 14.13
CA THR A 37 -0.34 -17.86 14.92
C THR A 37 -1.45 -17.03 14.29
N LYS A 38 -1.30 -16.66 13.01
CA LYS A 38 -2.26 -15.84 12.26
C LYS A 38 -3.70 -16.36 12.33
N SER A 39 -4.62 -15.40 12.38
CA SER A 39 -6.06 -15.59 12.18
C SER A 39 -6.52 -15.01 10.84
N GLU A 40 -7.74 -15.36 10.41
CA GLU A 40 -8.38 -14.74 9.24
C GLU A 40 -8.51 -13.21 9.38
N LYS A 41 -8.72 -12.74 10.62
CA LYS A 41 -8.76 -11.30 10.93
C LYS A 41 -7.41 -10.62 10.66
N ASP A 42 -6.31 -11.28 11.01
CA ASP A 42 -4.96 -10.75 10.77
C ASP A 42 -4.66 -10.68 9.26
N GLU A 43 -5.05 -11.73 8.52
CA GLU A 43 -4.94 -11.75 7.06
C GLU A 43 -5.73 -10.61 6.41
N GLN A 44 -6.97 -10.40 6.85
CA GLN A 44 -7.81 -9.32 6.34
C GLN A 44 -7.26 -7.93 6.68
N GLU A 45 -6.71 -7.73 7.87
CA GLU A 45 -6.08 -6.47 8.28
C GLU A 45 -4.88 -6.13 7.38
N ILE A 46 -4.02 -7.13 7.12
CA ILE A 46 -2.88 -6.97 6.20
C ILE A 46 -3.37 -6.66 4.79
N ILE A 47 -4.35 -7.40 4.28
CA ILE A 47 -4.95 -7.18 2.94
C ILE A 47 -5.53 -5.76 2.83
N ASN A 48 -6.23 -5.28 3.85
CA ASN A 48 -6.80 -3.94 3.88
C ASN A 48 -5.71 -2.88 3.84
N HIS A 49 -4.63 -3.05 4.61
CA HIS A 49 -3.48 -2.16 4.56
C HIS A 49 -2.86 -2.14 3.17
N VAL A 50 -2.54 -3.30 2.59
CA VAL A 50 -1.92 -3.40 1.26
C VAL A 50 -2.81 -2.76 0.19
N ASN A 51 -4.12 -3.05 0.18
CA ASN A 51 -5.07 -2.44 -0.75
C ASN A 51 -5.16 -0.91 -0.57
N GLY A 52 -5.11 -0.42 0.67
CA GLY A 52 -5.05 1.02 0.96
C GLY A 52 -3.79 1.67 0.39
N ARG A 53 -2.66 0.97 0.40
CA ARG A 53 -1.39 1.44 -0.18
C ARG A 53 -1.40 1.40 -1.70
N LEU A 54 -1.90 0.33 -2.31
CA LEU A 54 -2.08 0.23 -3.76
C LEU A 54 -2.91 1.41 -4.29
N ARG A 55 -4.03 1.74 -3.65
CA ARG A 55 -4.90 2.87 -4.05
C ARG A 55 -4.23 4.24 -3.93
N LYS A 56 -3.34 4.42 -2.95
CA LYS A 56 -2.62 5.69 -2.73
C LYS A 56 -1.40 5.82 -3.63
N GLU A 57 -0.90 4.73 -4.21
CA GLU A 57 0.26 4.75 -5.08
C GLU A 57 -0.14 5.26 -6.47
N GLU A 58 0.39 6.41 -6.84
CA GLU A 58 0.10 7.05 -8.13
C GLU A 58 1.00 6.53 -9.26
N LYS A 59 1.88 5.56 -8.98
CA LYS A 59 2.80 4.95 -9.95
C LYS A 59 2.14 3.77 -10.67
N TYR A 60 2.27 3.73 -12.00
CA TYR A 60 2.11 2.53 -12.85
C TYR A 60 0.89 1.63 -12.56
N HIS A 61 -0.33 2.12 -12.78
CA HIS A 61 -1.60 1.37 -12.67
C HIS A 61 -1.81 0.57 -11.36
N THR A 62 -0.97 0.76 -10.34
CA THR A 62 -1.03 -0.01 -9.08
C THR A 62 -2.32 0.28 -8.31
N TRP A 63 -2.86 1.49 -8.46
CA TRP A 63 -4.18 1.88 -7.95
C TRP A 63 -5.33 1.00 -8.48
N ALA A 64 -5.17 0.40 -9.66
CA ALA A 64 -6.17 -0.48 -10.26
C ALA A 64 -6.11 -1.92 -9.71
N LEU A 65 -5.01 -2.26 -9.01
CA LEU A 65 -4.78 -3.58 -8.45
C LEU A 65 -5.48 -3.78 -7.12
N ARG A 66 -5.88 -5.02 -6.86
CA ARG A 66 -6.38 -5.48 -5.57
C ARG A 66 -5.72 -6.81 -5.23
N VAL A 67 -5.34 -6.97 -3.97
CA VAL A 67 -4.79 -8.23 -3.45
C VAL A 67 -5.82 -9.34 -3.65
N THR A 68 -5.37 -10.44 -4.26
CA THR A 68 -6.14 -11.68 -4.38
C THR A 68 -5.67 -12.74 -3.41
N ARG A 69 -4.37 -12.76 -3.10
CA ARG A 69 -3.77 -13.76 -2.20
C ARG A 69 -2.49 -13.23 -1.56
N LEU A 70 -2.33 -13.43 -0.26
CA LEU A 70 -1.04 -13.27 0.41
C LEU A 70 -0.19 -14.53 0.17
N LEU A 71 1.03 -14.34 -0.31
CA LEU A 71 2.00 -15.41 -0.55
C LEU A 71 2.93 -15.59 0.64
N HIS A 72 3.39 -14.49 1.22
CA HIS A 72 4.34 -14.51 2.33
C HIS A 72 4.27 -13.23 3.15
N VAL A 73 4.44 -13.34 4.47
CA VAL A 73 4.68 -12.23 5.37
C VAL A 73 5.89 -12.62 6.22
N GLY A 74 6.97 -11.86 6.11
CA GLY A 74 8.25 -12.18 6.74
C GLY A 74 8.95 -10.97 7.30
N ARG A 75 10.01 -11.23 8.07
CA ARG A 75 10.85 -10.20 8.68
C ARG A 75 12.11 -9.98 7.85
N PHE A 76 12.53 -8.73 7.72
CA PHE A 76 13.89 -8.36 7.33
C PHE A 76 14.64 -8.01 8.63
N ASP A 77 15.30 -9.01 9.21
CA ASP A 77 15.80 -8.99 10.59
C ASP A 77 16.79 -7.86 10.92
N PHE A 78 17.43 -7.24 9.93
CA PHE A 78 18.43 -6.19 10.19
C PHE A 78 17.83 -4.78 10.38
N LEU A 79 16.61 -4.50 9.90
CA LEU A 79 16.08 -3.13 9.79
C LEU A 79 14.70 -2.92 10.44
N GLY A 80 14.15 -3.94 11.10
CA GLY A 80 12.80 -3.86 11.66
C GLY A 80 11.72 -3.69 10.58
N MET A 81 11.99 -4.16 9.36
CA MET A 81 11.05 -4.11 8.24
C MET A 81 10.32 -5.43 8.10
N ALA A 82 9.04 -5.37 7.71
CA ALA A 82 8.28 -6.52 7.27
C ALA A 82 8.18 -6.52 5.74
N ILE A 83 8.33 -7.70 5.13
CA ILE A 83 8.10 -7.90 3.69
C ILE A 83 6.81 -8.71 3.53
N ILE A 84 5.93 -8.20 2.68
CA ILE A 84 4.68 -8.83 2.31
C ILE A 84 4.75 -9.14 0.82
N LEU A 85 4.71 -10.41 0.46
CA LEU A 85 4.59 -10.86 -0.94
C LEU A 85 3.15 -11.26 -1.19
N PHE A 86 2.59 -10.81 -2.31
CA PHE A 86 1.19 -11.04 -2.62
C PHE A 86 0.93 -11.07 -4.12
N GLU A 87 -0.14 -11.78 -4.49
CA GLU A 87 -0.73 -11.72 -5.82
C GLU A 87 -1.82 -10.67 -5.84
N SER A 88 -1.95 -9.99 -6.98
CA SER A 88 -2.99 -9.01 -7.20
C SER A 88 -3.57 -9.12 -8.61
N LYS A 89 -4.78 -8.60 -8.78
CA LYS A 89 -5.45 -8.49 -10.09
C LYS A 89 -6.03 -7.10 -10.26
N ILE A 90 -6.26 -6.72 -11.52
CA ILE A 90 -6.96 -5.49 -11.84
C ILE A 90 -8.43 -5.65 -11.41
N ALA A 91 -8.85 -4.83 -10.45
CA ALA A 91 -10.21 -4.83 -9.93
C ALA A 91 -11.00 -3.58 -10.35
N VAL A 92 -10.31 -2.53 -10.77
CA VAL A 92 -10.93 -1.25 -11.13
C VAL A 92 -10.38 -0.78 -12.47
N CYS A 93 -11.28 -0.43 -13.37
CA CYS A 93 -10.91 0.22 -14.63
C CYS A 93 -11.04 1.72 -14.52
N PRO A 94 -10.17 2.48 -15.23
CA PRO A 94 -10.29 3.93 -15.26
C PRO A 94 -11.60 4.32 -15.92
N SER A 95 -12.29 5.27 -15.29
CA SER A 95 -13.45 5.96 -15.88
C SER A 95 -13.08 6.64 -17.19
N GLU A 96 -14.08 6.97 -17.99
CA GLU A 96 -13.88 7.70 -19.25
C GLU A 96 -13.13 9.03 -19.04
N THR A 97 -13.48 9.78 -17.98
CA THR A 97 -12.79 11.01 -17.61
C THR A 97 -11.32 10.76 -17.28
N GLN A 98 -11.01 9.72 -16.49
CA GLN A 98 -9.62 9.37 -16.17
C GLN A 98 -8.83 8.95 -17.41
N ARG A 99 -9.45 8.19 -18.33
CA ARG A 99 -8.84 7.82 -19.61
C ARG A 99 -8.54 9.07 -20.45
N ARG A 100 -9.48 10.02 -20.54
CA ARG A 100 -9.27 11.26 -21.29
C ARG A 100 -8.13 12.10 -20.70
N LEU A 101 -8.16 12.35 -19.39
CA LEU A 101 -7.13 13.12 -18.70
C LEU A 101 -5.75 12.46 -18.84
N SER A 102 -5.70 11.13 -18.86
CA SER A 102 -4.44 10.42 -19.02
C SER A 102 -3.80 10.60 -20.39
N LEU A 103 -4.60 10.73 -21.45
CA LEU A 103 -4.11 11.00 -22.79
C LEU A 103 -3.64 12.45 -22.91
N GLU A 104 -4.47 13.37 -22.40
CA GLU A 104 -4.25 14.82 -22.45
C GLU A 104 -3.03 15.26 -21.63
N PHE A 105 -2.78 14.60 -20.49
CA PHE A 105 -1.66 14.88 -19.59
C PHE A 105 -0.60 13.76 -19.55
N SER A 106 -0.47 13.00 -20.64
CA SER A 106 0.46 11.85 -20.75
C SER A 106 1.92 12.15 -20.37
N PHE A 107 2.36 13.40 -20.51
CA PHE A 107 3.70 13.88 -20.14
C PHE A 107 3.87 14.17 -18.64
N ARG A 108 2.78 14.39 -17.91
CA ARG A 108 2.76 14.66 -16.45
C ARG A 108 2.26 13.48 -15.63
N MET A 109 1.40 12.67 -16.22
CA MET A 109 0.84 11.49 -15.60
C MET A 109 1.87 10.37 -15.65
N LYS A 110 2.17 9.76 -14.49
CA LYS A 110 2.91 8.48 -14.41
C LYS A 110 2.10 7.29 -14.96
N TYR A 111 0.88 7.56 -15.40
CA TYR A 111 -0.03 6.63 -16.05
C TYR A 111 0.22 6.66 -17.55
N GLN A 112 0.48 5.49 -18.16
CA GLN A 112 0.52 5.34 -19.62
C GLN A 112 -0.23 4.05 -20.01
N GLY A 113 -1.17 4.16 -20.97
CA GLY A 113 -1.94 3.04 -21.53
C GLY A 113 -3.24 2.69 -20.80
N ASN A 114 -4.01 1.74 -21.35
CA ASN A 114 -5.24 1.22 -20.74
C ASN A 114 -4.90 -0.04 -19.91
N PRO A 115 -5.07 -0.04 -18.58
CA PRO A 115 -4.80 -1.23 -17.77
C PRO A 115 -5.83 -2.34 -18.01
N CYS A 116 -7.01 -2.02 -18.54
CA CYS A 116 -8.12 -2.95 -18.69
C CYS A 116 -8.26 -3.56 -20.08
N THR A 117 -7.19 -4.13 -20.61
CA THR A 117 -7.29 -5.05 -21.74
C THR A 117 -7.74 -6.43 -21.24
N PRO A 118 -8.42 -7.26 -22.07
CA PRO A 118 -8.82 -8.61 -21.66
C PRO A 118 -7.67 -9.44 -21.10
N GLU A 119 -6.49 -9.34 -21.72
CA GLU A 119 -5.26 -10.01 -21.28
C GLU A 119 -4.86 -9.59 -19.86
N ARG A 120 -4.85 -8.28 -19.58
CA ARG A 120 -4.43 -7.74 -18.29
C ARG A 120 -5.45 -7.96 -17.18
N LEU A 121 -6.74 -8.01 -17.51
CA LEU A 121 -7.81 -8.36 -16.55
C LEU A 121 -7.71 -9.82 -16.10
N ASN A 122 -7.25 -10.71 -16.99
CA ASN A 122 -7.06 -12.12 -16.68
C ASN A 122 -5.71 -12.41 -15.99
N ALA A 123 -4.73 -11.52 -16.15
CA ALA A 123 -3.40 -11.65 -15.57
C ALA A 123 -3.39 -11.53 -14.04
N THR A 124 -2.45 -12.24 -13.42
CA THR A 124 -2.10 -12.10 -12.00
C THR A 124 -0.77 -11.35 -11.90
N PHE A 125 -0.72 -10.32 -11.05
CA PHE A 125 0.45 -9.47 -10.86
C PHE A 125 1.11 -9.78 -9.52
N PRO A 126 2.31 -10.38 -9.51
CA PRO A 126 3.08 -10.56 -8.29
C PRO A 126 3.63 -9.21 -7.82
N CYS A 127 3.42 -8.93 -6.54
CA CYS A 127 3.82 -7.69 -5.92
C CYS A 127 4.49 -7.95 -4.57
N SER A 128 5.24 -6.95 -4.12
CA SER A 128 5.79 -6.87 -2.77
C SER A 128 5.46 -5.53 -2.13
N LEU A 129 5.26 -5.56 -0.81
CA LEU A 129 5.18 -4.38 0.03
C LEU A 129 6.24 -4.50 1.12
N GLN A 130 7.10 -3.50 1.20
CA GLN A 130 8.03 -3.34 2.31
C GLN A 130 7.40 -2.37 3.31
N TYR A 131 7.28 -2.77 4.57
CA TYR A 131 6.72 -1.97 5.66
C TYR A 131 7.77 -1.72 6.72
N SER A 132 8.01 -0.46 7.04
CA SER A 132 8.89 -0.03 8.11
C SER A 132 8.09 0.12 9.41
N LYS A 133 8.42 -0.70 10.42
CA LYS A 133 7.74 -0.64 11.73
C LYS A 133 8.06 0.63 12.51
N SER A 134 9.20 1.27 12.24
CA SER A 134 9.70 2.43 13.00
C SER A 134 8.99 3.74 12.64
N ASP A 135 8.67 3.94 11.37
CA ASP A 135 8.04 5.17 10.87
C ASP A 135 6.72 4.92 10.12
N GLY A 136 6.27 3.66 10.03
CA GLY A 136 5.00 3.27 9.40
C GLY A 136 4.95 3.48 7.89
N LYS A 137 6.11 3.76 7.25
CA LYS A 137 6.18 3.92 5.80
C LYS A 137 6.09 2.57 5.12
N SER A 138 5.50 2.57 3.94
CA SER A 138 5.52 1.40 3.07
C SER A 138 5.72 1.73 1.60
N VAL A 139 6.45 0.85 0.93
CA VAL A 139 6.80 0.95 -0.48
C VAL A 139 6.26 -0.29 -1.18
N VAL A 140 5.45 -0.08 -2.20
CA VAL A 140 4.90 -1.15 -3.03
C VAL A 140 5.69 -1.24 -4.33
N SER A 141 5.97 -2.47 -4.75
CA SER A 141 6.53 -2.77 -6.06
C SER A 141 5.73 -3.91 -6.69
N CYS A 142 5.30 -3.74 -7.93
CA CYS A 142 4.61 -4.75 -8.71
C CYS A 142 5.35 -4.93 -10.02
N HIS A 143 5.63 -6.19 -10.38
CA HIS A 143 6.28 -6.49 -11.65
C HIS A 143 5.19 -6.87 -12.66
N PRO A 144 5.14 -6.23 -13.84
CA PRO A 144 4.29 -6.73 -14.91
C PRO A 144 4.78 -8.13 -15.29
N VAL A 145 3.85 -9.07 -15.48
CA VAL A 145 4.16 -10.34 -16.14
C VAL A 145 4.47 -10.00 -17.59
N SER A 146 5.73 -10.17 -17.99
CA SER A 146 6.24 -10.02 -19.35
C SER A 146 5.64 -11.05 -20.29
#